data_AF-X1LJJ5-F1
#
_entry.id   AF-X1LJJ5-F1
#
_cell.length_a   1.000
_cell.length_b   1.000
_cell.length_c   1.000
_cell.angle_alpha   90.00
_cell.angle_beta   90.00
_cell.angle_gamma   90.00
#
_symmetry.space_group_name_H-M   'P 1'
#
loop_
_entity.id
_entity.type
_entity.pdbx_description
1 polymer ?
#
loop_
_entity_poly.entity_id
_entity_poly.type
_entity_poly.pdbx_seq_one_letter_code
_entity_poly.pdbx_strand_id
1 'polypeptide(L)'
;MLRQISKKRQITLPPEVLKDTGSKPGDYLEILSEKGKIILIPKTVEDKFLTDEEWDKLDKLVKKQRRQGKYTLYTNAEEAKKHSRKLMKQ
;
A
#
# COMPACT_ATOMS: atom_id res chain seq x y z
N MET A 1 23.12 -7.07 -20.90
CA MET A 1 22.07 -7.00 -21.96
C MET A 1 21.64 -5.57 -22.15
N LEU A 2 21.38 -5.15 -23.40
CA LEU A 2 20.84 -3.83 -23.73
C LEU A 2 19.39 -3.99 -24.18
N ARG A 3 18.49 -3.14 -23.68
CA ARG A 3 17.07 -3.12 -24.06
C ARG A 3 16.65 -1.69 -24.39
N GLN A 4 15.92 -1.54 -25.48
CA GLN A 4 15.35 -0.25 -25.85
C GLN A 4 14.04 -0.01 -25.10
N ILE A 5 13.83 1.23 -24.65
CA ILE A 5 12.56 1.64 -24.09
C ILE A 5 11.51 1.65 -25.21
N SER A 6 10.41 0.94 -25.02
CA SER A 6 9.31 0.91 -26.00
C SER A 6 8.64 2.28 -26.14
N LYS A 7 7.85 2.47 -27.21
CA LYS A 7 7.05 3.70 -27.44
C LYS A 7 6.12 4.04 -26.26
N LYS A 8 5.70 3.04 -25.49
CA LYS A 8 4.86 3.18 -24.29
C LYS A 8 5.67 3.42 -23.00
N ARG A 9 6.97 3.71 -23.11
CA ARG A 9 7.89 3.91 -21.97
C ARG A 9 8.06 2.67 -21.08
N GLN A 10 7.91 1.47 -21.66
CA GLN A 10 8.10 0.21 -20.95
C GLN A 10 9.44 -0.42 -21.33
N ILE A 11 10.12 -1.05 -20.36
CA ILE A 11 11.28 -1.90 -20.61
C ILE A 11 10.88 -3.36 -20.40
N THR A 12 11.31 -4.25 -21.28
CA THR A 12 11.12 -5.69 -21.10
C THR A 12 12.27 -6.25 -20.26
N LEU A 13 11.95 -6.73 -19.06
CA LEU A 13 12.91 -7.42 -18.22
C LEU A 13 13.20 -8.82 -18.81
N PRO A 14 14.48 -9.15 -19.06
CA PRO A 14 14.85 -10.49 -19.50
C PRO A 14 14.46 -11.56 -18.47
N PRO A 15 14.15 -12.80 -18.92
CA PRO A 15 13.78 -13.88 -18.02
C PRO A 15 14.89 -14.27 -17.03
N GLU A 16 16.16 -14.04 -17.39
CA GLU A 16 17.30 -14.27 -16.50
C GLU A 16 17.24 -13.37 -15.26
N VAL A 17 17.01 -12.07 -15.47
CA VAL A 17 16.87 -11.09 -14.38
C VAL A 17 15.67 -11.42 -13.47
N LEU A 18 14.56 -11.88 -14.06
CA LEU A 18 13.39 -12.31 -13.29
C LEU A 18 13.69 -13.55 -12.43
N LYS A 19 14.47 -14.50 -12.93
CA LYS A 19 14.90 -15.68 -12.16
C LYS A 19 15.82 -15.30 -11.00
N ASP A 20 16.80 -14.44 -11.26
CA ASP A 20 17.78 -14.02 -10.25
C ASP A 20 17.13 -13.18 -9.14
N THR A 21 16.11 -12.39 -9.49
CA THR A 21 15.36 -11.56 -8.54
C THR A 21 14.15 -12.28 -7.93
N GLY A 22 13.87 -13.52 -8.33
CA GLY A 22 12.71 -14.30 -7.87
C GLY A 22 11.34 -13.71 -8.24
N SER A 23 11.30 -12.73 -9.15
CA SER A 23 10.09 -11.98 -9.51
C SER A 23 9.28 -12.71 -10.59
N LYS A 24 7.96 -12.74 -10.43
CA LYS A 24 7.01 -13.35 -11.37
C LYS A 24 6.22 -12.28 -12.14
N PRO A 25 5.69 -12.59 -13.33
CA PRO A 25 4.75 -11.71 -14.00
C PRO A 25 3.56 -11.40 -13.09
N GLY A 26 3.32 -10.11 -12.82
CA GLY A 26 2.27 -9.64 -11.91
C GLY A 26 2.79 -9.13 -10.56
N ASP A 27 4.05 -9.40 -10.21
CA ASP A 27 4.65 -8.86 -8.99
C ASP A 27 4.89 -7.35 -9.09
N TYR A 28 4.85 -6.67 -7.94
CA TYR A 28 5.14 -5.25 -7.84
C TYR A 28 6.65 -5.01 -7.69
N LEU A 29 7.13 -3.95 -8.35
CA LEU A 29 8.51 -3.48 -8.26
C LEU A 29 8.51 -2.03 -7.80
N GLU A 30 9.32 -1.73 -6.79
CA GLU A 30 9.63 -0.37 -6.38
C GLU A 30 10.70 0.21 -7.30
N ILE A 31 10.47 1.43 -7.79
CA ILE A 31 11.36 2.11 -8.74
C ILE A 31 12.03 3.28 -8.03
N LEU A 32 13.35 3.22 -7.89
CA LEU A 32 14.16 4.31 -7.35
C LEU A 32 15.06 4.89 -8.45
N SER A 33 15.30 6.19 -8.37
CA SER A 33 16.27 6.89 -9.22
C SER A 33 17.40 7.42 -8.34
N GLU A 34 18.59 6.82 -8.44
CA GLU A 34 19.76 7.25 -7.69
C GLU A 34 20.95 7.46 -8.63
N LYS A 35 21.59 8.64 -8.57
CA LYS A 35 22.81 8.97 -9.34
C LYS A 35 22.69 8.68 -10.85
N GLY A 36 21.52 8.93 -11.43
CA GLY A 36 21.24 8.66 -12.85
C GLY A 36 21.02 7.19 -13.19
N LYS A 37 20.87 6.31 -12.19
CA LYS A 37 20.53 4.89 -12.35
C LYS A 37 19.10 4.65 -11.91
N ILE A 38 18.42 3.76 -12.63
CA ILE A 38 17.11 3.23 -12.24
C ILE A 38 17.36 1.92 -11.49
N ILE A 39 16.89 1.86 -10.25
CA ILE A 39 16.98 0.67 -9.40
C ILE A 39 15.56 0.11 -9.27
N LEU A 40 15.40 -1.17 -9.61
CA LEU A 40 14.14 -1.89 -9.47
C LEU A 40 14.27 -2.89 -8.32
N ILE A 41 13.40 -2.76 -7.31
CA ILE A 41 13.44 -3.60 -6.11
C ILE A 41 12.12 -4.39 -6.05
N PRO A 42 12.14 -5.73 -6.09
CA PRO A 42 10.94 -6.54 -5.90
C PRO A 42 10.26 -6.23 -4.58
N LYS A 43 8.96 -5.97 -4.61
CA LYS A 43 8.17 -5.63 -3.43
C LYS A 43 6.96 -6.54 -3.35
N THR A 44 6.95 -7.38 -2.33
CA THR A 44 5.78 -8.17 -1.97
C THR A 44 4.77 -7.23 -1.32
N VAL A 45 3.63 -7.04 -1.96
CA VAL A 45 2.48 -6.41 -1.31
C VAL A 45 1.79 -7.52 -0.53
N GLU A 46 2.19 -7.71 0.72
CA GLU A 46 1.41 -8.54 1.62
C GLU A 46 0.11 -7.80 1.91
N ASP A 47 -1.03 -8.40 1.55
CA ASP A 47 -2.32 -8.02 2.13
C ASP A 47 -2.17 -8.19 3.64
N LYS A 48 -2.00 -7.06 4.35
CA LYS A 48 -1.99 -7.04 5.81
C LYS A 48 -3.38 -7.37 6.31
N PHE A 49 -3.73 -8.65 6.28
CA PHE A 49 -4.77 -9.16 7.15
C PHE A 49 -4.26 -9.00 8.57
N LEU A 50 -4.99 -8.24 9.38
CA LEU A 50 -4.73 -8.14 10.81
C LEU A 50 -4.69 -9.56 11.35
N THR A 51 -3.62 -9.91 12.06
CA THR A 51 -3.56 -11.16 12.81
C THR A 51 -4.67 -11.22 13.86
N ASP A 52 -5.06 -12.40 14.34
CA ASP A 52 -6.09 -12.53 15.39
C ASP A 52 -5.75 -11.69 16.64
N GLU A 53 -4.46 -11.56 16.96
CA GLU A 53 -3.97 -10.71 18.05
C GLU A 53 -4.15 -9.21 17.79
N GLU A 54 -3.99 -8.78 16.53
CA GLU A 54 -4.26 -7.40 16.12
C GLU A 54 -5.76 -7.08 16.10
N TRP A 55 -6.59 -8.06 15.73
CA TRP A 55 -8.05 -7.95 15.86
C TRP A 55 -8.50 -7.77 17.31
N ASP A 56 -7.96 -8.57 18.24
CA ASP A 56 -8.28 -8.45 19.66
C ASP A 56 -7.85 -7.09 20.25
N LYS A 57 -6.67 -6.59 19.84
CA LYS A 57 -6.21 -5.23 20.21
C LYS A 57 -7.14 -4.14 19.67
N LEU A 58 -7.60 -4.29 18.43
CA LEU A 58 -8.49 -3.34 17.78
C LEU A 58 -9.86 -3.32 18.47
N ASP A 59 -10.41 -4.49 18.82
CA ASP A 59 -11.66 -4.61 19.56
C ASP A 59 -11.55 -3.99 20.97
N LYS A 60 -10.44 -4.21 21.68
CA LYS A 60 -10.15 -3.56 22.97
C LYS A 60 -10.08 -2.04 22.84
N LEU A 61 -9.47 -1.50 21.79
CA LEU A 61 -9.40 -0.06 21.52
C LEU A 61 -10.78 0.53 21.26
N VAL A 62 -11.59 -0.12 20.42
CA VAL A 62 -12.96 0.31 20.12
C VAL A 62 -13.84 0.30 21.38
N LYS A 63 -13.76 -0.77 22.19
CA LYS A 63 -14.46 -0.87 23.47
C LYS A 63 -14.04 0.24 24.43
N LYS A 64 -12.74 0.55 24.51
CA LYS A 64 -12.20 1.62 25.35
C LYS A 64 -12.68 3.00 24.89
N GLN A 65 -12.68 3.27 23.58
CA GLN A 65 -13.17 4.54 23.02
C GLN A 65 -14.68 4.72 23.26
N ARG A 66 -15.48 3.66 23.10
CA ARG A 66 -16.91 3.67 23.44
C ARG A 66 -17.15 3.98 24.92
N ARG A 67 -16.41 3.32 25.82
CA ARG A 67 -16.48 3.59 27.28
C ARG A 67 -16.06 5.01 27.65
N GLN A 68 -15.10 5.58 26.92
CA GLN A 68 -14.63 6.95 27.14
C GLN A 68 -15.51 8.02 26.47
N GLY A 69 -16.59 7.63 25.77
CA GLY A 69 -17.45 8.55 25.02
C GLY A 69 -16.74 9.26 23.85
N LYS A 70 -15.53 8.85 23.50
CA LYS A 70 -14.73 9.41 22.39
C LYS A 70 -15.09 8.71 21.09
N TYR A 71 -16.35 8.82 20.69
CA TYR A 71 -16.83 8.33 19.40
C TYR A 71 -17.67 9.41 18.73
N THR A 72 -17.55 9.50 17.41
CA THR A 72 -18.46 10.29 16.59
C THR A 72 -19.49 9.32 16.00
N LEU A 73 -20.76 9.59 16.27
CA LEU A 73 -21.86 8.88 15.62
C LEU A 73 -22.26 9.70 14.38
N TYR A 74 -22.26 9.07 13.22
CA TYR A 74 -22.80 9.68 12.01
C TYR A 74 -24.11 8.99 11.67
N THR A 75 -25.20 9.75 11.73
CA THR A 75 -26.54 9.28 11.35
C THR A 75 -26.75 9.28 9.84
N ASN A 76 -25.96 10.06 9.09
CA ASN A 76 -26.04 10.14 7.64
C ASN A 76 -24.64 10.07 6.99
N ALA A 77 -24.56 9.42 5.82
CA ALA A 77 -23.33 9.23 5.06
C ALA A 77 -22.68 10.56 4.61
N GLU A 78 -23.49 11.61 4.37
CA GLU A 78 -22.98 12.92 3.97
C GLU A 78 -22.21 13.63 5.09
N GLU A 79 -22.65 13.51 6.35
CA GLU A 79 -21.94 14.06 7.51
C GLU A 79 -20.62 13.35 7.73
N ALA A 80 -20.60 12.02 7.62
CA ALA A 80 -19.38 11.22 7.71
C ALA A 80 -18.36 11.66 6.65
N LYS A 81 -18.82 11.89 5.41
CA LYS A 81 -17.97 12.32 4.29
C LYS A 81 -17.41 13.72 4.50
N LYS A 82 -18.20 14.65 5.01
CA LYS A 82 -17.76 16.02 5.32
C LYS A 82 -16.73 16.04 6.46
N HIS A 83 -16.94 15.24 7.49
CA HIS A 83 -16.00 15.11 8.61
C HIS A 83 -14.67 14.48 8.17
N SER A 84 -14.71 13.40 7.38
CA SER A 84 -13.51 12.76 6.80
C SER A 84 -12.70 13.73 5.94
N ARG A 85 -13.37 14.51 5.07
CA ARG A 85 -12.72 15.57 4.26
C ARG A 85 -12.02 16.65 5.09
N LYS A 86 -12.52 16.94 6.29
CA LYS A 86 -11.93 17.94 7.20
C LYS A 86 -10.69 17.39 7.92
N LEU A 87 -10.70 16.11 8.28
CA LEU A 87 -9.57 15.42 8.89
C LEU A 87 -8.39 15.22 7.91
N MET A 88 -8.66 14.92 6.64
CA MET A 88 -7.61 14.74 5.62
C MET A 88 -6.91 16.03 5.18
N LYS A 89 -7.40 17.19 5.61
CA LYS A 89 -6.86 18.52 5.26
C LYS A 89 -6.03 19.17 6.39
N GLN A 90 -5.96 18.53 7.56
CA GLN A 90 -4.99 18.88 8.62
C GLN A 90 -3.71 18.08 8.40
#